data_AF-A0A1G7XRB2-F1
#
_entry.id   AF-A0A1G7XRB2-F1
#
_cell.length_a   1.000
_cell.length_b   1.000
_cell.length_c   1.000
_cell.angle_alpha   90.00
_cell.angle_beta   90.00
_cell.angle_gamma   90.00
#
_symmetry.space_group_name_H-M   'P 1'
#
loop_
_entity.id
_entity.type
_entity.pdbx_description
1 polymer ?
#
loop_
_entity_poly.entity_id
_entity_poly.type
_entity_poly.pdbx_seq_one_letter_code
_entity_poly.pdbx_strand_id
1 'polypeptide(L)'
;MTIANDVDLKTGKVNIAEYSKTDAALASLRERYQTVPDANTEEGYAFVKDGIKELTGLRTKLEAARKAAKEPHLQAGRILDAEAKRITTALVALEDPMKAAKKLVDDRIERERQERIARLQKKVDAIVAMPGLVRGKSSQEITDMLDRVGEIDAMHDFYDLTKEAVAARQNAMDELTQMLSDRLEFEVAEEARQKAEAEHAELQRKFDEQQAEMQRQQQDIQRQQEEMRLQREQLERERAALLPAVPTEESPAPVAEAAAKAVVTEPAPAKRIAQDNRQWRAVVTDKSALIAAIAAGYGTEDLLIIDQLALDSLANDKRAALELPGVIAQPVNRAA
;
A
#
# COMPACT_ATOMS: atom_id res chain seq x y z
N MET A 1 -73.34 -23.87 -17.11
CA MET A 1 -72.60 -24.77 -16.22
C MET A 1 -72.80 -26.19 -16.75
N THR A 2 -72.06 -26.60 -17.79
CA THR A 2 -72.41 -27.81 -18.56
C THR A 2 -71.26 -28.29 -19.45
N ILE A 3 -70.10 -28.65 -18.88
CA ILE A 3 -69.05 -29.30 -19.69
C ILE A 3 -68.42 -30.52 -18.99
N ALA A 4 -68.85 -30.90 -17.78
CA ALA A 4 -68.15 -31.93 -17.00
C ALA A 4 -69.03 -33.13 -16.63
N ASN A 5 -69.88 -33.61 -17.54
CA ASN A 5 -70.63 -34.85 -17.26
C ASN A 5 -69.96 -36.11 -17.86
N ASP A 6 -69.06 -35.95 -18.84
CA ASP A 6 -68.55 -37.10 -19.62
C ASP A 6 -67.07 -37.43 -19.35
N VAL A 7 -66.35 -36.66 -18.52
CA VAL A 7 -64.94 -36.91 -18.18
C VAL A 7 -64.74 -36.87 -16.68
N ASP A 8 -64.31 -37.99 -16.10
CA ASP A 8 -63.92 -38.07 -14.70
C ASP A 8 -62.40 -37.85 -14.57
N LEU A 9 -62.03 -36.67 -14.08
CA LEU A 9 -60.64 -36.27 -13.89
C LEU A 9 -59.93 -37.05 -12.78
N LYS A 10 -60.66 -37.69 -11.84
CA LYS A 10 -60.05 -38.46 -10.74
C LYS A 10 -59.73 -39.89 -11.16
N THR A 11 -60.59 -40.49 -11.98
CA THR A 11 -60.40 -41.89 -12.45
C THR A 11 -59.77 -41.98 -13.84
N GLY A 12 -59.64 -40.85 -14.55
CA GLY A 12 -59.10 -40.79 -15.92
C GLY A 12 -60.01 -41.42 -16.97
N LYS A 13 -61.30 -41.64 -16.64
CA LYS A 13 -62.27 -42.30 -17.51
C LYS A 13 -63.13 -41.31 -18.28
N VAL A 14 -63.56 -41.73 -19.46
CA VAL A 14 -64.40 -40.94 -20.38
C VAL A 14 -65.68 -41.72 -20.65
N ASN A 15 -66.83 -41.12 -20.33
CA ASN A 15 -68.16 -41.70 -20.44
C ASN A 15 -68.88 -41.16 -21.70
N ILE A 16 -68.31 -41.42 -22.87
CA ILE A 16 -68.92 -41.05 -24.17
C ILE A 16 -69.64 -42.27 -24.74
N ALA A 17 -70.91 -42.12 -25.12
CA ALA A 17 -71.74 -43.23 -25.59
C ALA A 17 -71.14 -43.97 -26.81
N GLU A 18 -70.53 -43.25 -27.75
CA GLU A 18 -69.83 -43.84 -28.91
C GLU A 18 -68.61 -44.66 -28.50
N TYR A 19 -67.92 -44.27 -27.42
CA TYR A 19 -66.75 -44.98 -26.92
C TYR A 19 -67.18 -46.29 -26.28
N SER A 20 -68.20 -46.23 -25.41
CA SER A 20 -68.75 -47.42 -24.75
C SER A 20 -69.35 -48.41 -25.77
N LYS A 21 -70.02 -47.93 -26.82
CA LYS A 21 -70.54 -48.79 -27.92
C LYS A 21 -69.42 -49.45 -28.71
N THR A 22 -68.35 -48.71 -29.03
CA THR A 22 -67.20 -49.25 -29.76
C THR A 22 -66.47 -50.28 -28.89
N ASP A 23 -66.23 -49.96 -27.61
CA ASP A 23 -65.56 -50.84 -26.65
C ASP A 23 -66.32 -52.17 -26.45
N ALA A 24 -67.64 -52.11 -26.29
CA ALA A 24 -68.49 -53.31 -26.21
C ALA A 24 -68.44 -54.18 -27.48
N ALA A 25 -68.26 -53.57 -28.65
CA ALA A 25 -68.18 -54.28 -29.93
C ALA A 25 -66.77 -54.84 -30.23
N LEU A 26 -65.72 -54.39 -29.54
CA LEU A 26 -64.33 -54.78 -29.84
C LEU A 26 -64.09 -56.28 -29.72
N ALA A 27 -64.69 -56.96 -28.75
CA ALA A 27 -64.52 -58.41 -28.59
C ALA A 27 -65.07 -59.19 -29.79
N SER A 28 -66.29 -58.87 -30.23
CA SER A 28 -66.93 -59.48 -31.41
C SER A 28 -66.20 -59.13 -32.71
N LEU A 29 -65.71 -57.89 -32.86
CA LEU A 29 -64.93 -57.48 -34.02
C LEU A 29 -63.58 -58.21 -34.07
N ARG A 30 -62.92 -58.39 -32.92
CA ARG A 30 -61.68 -59.15 -32.82
C ARG A 30 -61.89 -60.59 -33.25
N GLU A 31 -62.90 -61.26 -32.72
CA GLU A 31 -63.22 -62.64 -33.09
C GLU A 31 -63.53 -62.77 -34.59
N ARG A 32 -64.35 -61.85 -35.13
CA ARG A 32 -64.74 -61.85 -36.55
C ARG A 32 -63.57 -61.64 -37.50
N TYR A 33 -62.66 -60.73 -37.18
CA TYR A 33 -61.54 -60.36 -38.07
C TYR A 33 -60.20 -60.94 -37.63
N GLN A 34 -60.18 -61.93 -36.71
CA GLN A 34 -58.94 -62.58 -36.25
C GLN A 34 -58.27 -63.38 -37.37
N THR A 35 -59.08 -64.09 -38.17
CA THR A 35 -58.60 -64.92 -39.27
C THR A 35 -58.97 -64.25 -40.59
N VAL A 36 -57.96 -63.86 -41.36
CA VAL A 36 -58.14 -63.20 -42.66
C VAL A 36 -58.04 -64.26 -43.76
N PRO A 37 -59.11 -64.50 -44.54
CA PRO A 37 -59.08 -65.41 -45.68
C PRO A 37 -58.14 -64.94 -46.81
N ASP A 38 -57.78 -65.83 -47.74
CA ASP A 38 -56.94 -65.47 -48.89
C ASP A 38 -57.67 -64.50 -49.83
N ALA A 39 -57.15 -63.28 -49.93
CA ALA A 39 -57.70 -62.19 -50.72
C ALA A 39 -57.61 -62.40 -52.25
N ASN A 40 -56.93 -63.45 -52.71
CA ASN A 40 -56.92 -63.83 -54.14
C ASN A 40 -58.17 -64.62 -54.56
N THR A 41 -59.02 -65.00 -53.60
CA THR A 41 -60.35 -65.56 -53.85
C THR A 41 -61.40 -64.46 -53.84
N GLU A 42 -62.46 -64.60 -54.64
CA GLU A 42 -63.54 -63.60 -54.71
C GLU A 42 -64.21 -63.38 -53.34
N GLU A 43 -64.43 -64.46 -52.59
CA GLU A 43 -65.01 -64.43 -51.24
C GLU A 43 -64.06 -63.80 -50.21
N GLY A 44 -62.78 -64.15 -50.24
CA GLY A 44 -61.77 -63.57 -49.34
C GLY A 44 -61.54 -62.07 -49.59
N TYR A 45 -61.55 -61.65 -50.85
CA TYR A 45 -61.46 -60.23 -51.21
C TYR A 45 -62.67 -59.43 -50.73
N ALA A 46 -63.88 -59.95 -50.92
CA ALA A 46 -65.12 -59.30 -50.44
C ALA A 46 -65.12 -59.15 -48.92
N PHE A 47 -64.73 -60.21 -48.19
CA PHE A 47 -64.62 -60.19 -46.73
C PHE A 47 -63.64 -59.12 -46.23
N VAL A 48 -62.44 -59.03 -46.82
CA VAL A 48 -61.43 -58.04 -46.45
C VAL A 48 -61.91 -56.61 -46.75
N LYS A 49 -62.52 -56.41 -47.92
CA LYS A 49 -63.03 -55.10 -48.33
C LYS A 49 -64.11 -54.58 -47.38
N ASP A 50 -65.07 -55.43 -47.02
CA ASP A 50 -66.15 -55.06 -46.12
C ASP A 50 -65.66 -54.87 -44.68
N GLY A 51 -64.73 -55.72 -44.21
CA GLY A 51 -64.08 -55.55 -42.91
C GLY A 51 -63.31 -54.24 -42.79
N ILE A 52 -62.51 -53.87 -43.80
CA ILE A 52 -61.81 -52.59 -43.83
C ILE A 52 -62.80 -51.42 -43.79
N LYS A 53 -63.90 -51.51 -44.55
CA LYS A 53 -64.93 -50.47 -44.59
C LYS A 53 -65.60 -50.30 -43.22
N GLU A 54 -65.96 -51.38 -42.55
CA GLU A 54 -66.57 -51.39 -41.22
C GLU A 54 -65.62 -50.80 -40.16
N LEU A 55 -64.39 -51.31 -40.08
CA LEU A 55 -63.38 -50.84 -39.12
C LEU A 55 -63.00 -49.37 -39.35
N THR A 56 -62.83 -48.96 -40.61
CA THR A 56 -62.54 -47.55 -40.96
C THR A 56 -63.72 -46.65 -40.60
N GLY A 57 -64.95 -47.11 -40.81
CA GLY A 57 -66.16 -46.39 -40.41
C GLY A 57 -66.25 -46.18 -38.90
N LEU A 58 -66.00 -47.23 -38.10
CA LEU A 58 -65.97 -47.13 -36.63
C LEU A 58 -64.87 -46.20 -36.15
N ARG A 59 -63.65 -46.32 -36.68
CA ARG A 59 -62.53 -45.41 -36.34
C ARG A 59 -62.87 -43.95 -36.64
N THR A 60 -63.49 -43.68 -37.79
CA THR A 60 -63.85 -42.31 -38.20
C THR A 60 -64.93 -41.72 -37.28
N LYS A 61 -65.94 -42.52 -36.91
CA LYS A 61 -66.98 -42.09 -35.96
C LYS A 61 -66.41 -41.84 -34.55
N LEU A 62 -65.49 -42.68 -34.10
CA LEU A 62 -64.81 -42.49 -32.82
C LEU A 62 -64.01 -41.17 -32.78
N GLU A 63 -63.25 -40.87 -33.85
CA GLU A 63 -62.53 -39.60 -33.97
C GLU A 63 -63.45 -38.38 -34.06
N ALA A 64 -64.60 -38.51 -34.72
CA ALA A 64 -65.60 -37.45 -34.75
C ALA A 64 -66.18 -37.18 -33.34
N ALA A 65 -66.53 -38.24 -32.60
CA ALA A 65 -67.00 -38.14 -31.22
C ALA A 65 -65.92 -37.53 -30.29
N ARG A 66 -64.64 -37.91 -30.47
CA ARG A 66 -63.50 -37.32 -29.75
C ARG A 66 -63.43 -35.81 -29.95
N LYS A 67 -63.49 -35.35 -31.20
CA LYS A 67 -63.41 -33.94 -31.54
C LYS A 67 -64.61 -33.17 -30.98
N ALA A 68 -65.82 -33.71 -31.15
CA ALA A 68 -67.05 -33.10 -30.66
C ALA A 68 -67.04 -32.95 -29.12
N ALA A 69 -66.62 -33.99 -28.38
CA ALA A 69 -66.51 -33.93 -26.94
C ALA A 69 -65.39 -32.99 -26.45
N LYS A 70 -64.25 -32.94 -27.16
CA LYS A 70 -63.10 -32.11 -26.78
C LYS A 70 -63.30 -30.61 -27.05
N GLU A 71 -64.06 -30.26 -28.09
CA GLU A 71 -64.19 -28.88 -28.56
C GLU A 71 -64.73 -27.92 -27.47
N PRO A 72 -65.83 -28.22 -26.73
CA PRO A 72 -66.30 -27.36 -25.65
C PRO A 72 -65.26 -27.08 -24.56
N HIS A 73 -64.41 -28.06 -24.22
CA HIS A 73 -63.35 -27.87 -23.24
C HIS A 73 -62.25 -26.95 -23.74
N LEU A 74 -61.84 -27.07 -25.01
CA LEU A 74 -60.87 -26.17 -25.62
C LEU A 74 -61.41 -24.75 -25.71
N GLN A 75 -62.69 -24.59 -26.06
CA GLN A 75 -63.34 -23.29 -26.10
C GLN A 75 -63.44 -22.67 -24.70
N ALA A 76 -63.79 -23.45 -23.68
CA ALA A 76 -63.79 -22.98 -22.29
C ALA A 76 -62.39 -22.51 -21.86
N GLY A 77 -61.33 -23.28 -22.17
CA GLY A 77 -59.94 -22.88 -21.91
C GLY A 77 -59.58 -21.56 -22.58
N ARG A 78 -59.90 -21.40 -23.87
CA ARG A 78 -59.66 -20.15 -24.61
C ARG A 78 -60.38 -18.95 -24.01
N ILE A 79 -61.62 -19.13 -23.53
CA ILE A 79 -62.38 -18.07 -22.86
C ILE A 79 -61.73 -17.69 -21.53
N LEU A 80 -61.31 -18.66 -20.73
CA LEU A 80 -60.61 -18.41 -19.47
C LEU A 80 -59.29 -17.66 -19.69
N ASP A 81 -58.50 -18.08 -20.67
CA ASP A 81 -57.22 -17.43 -21.00
C ASP A 81 -57.44 -15.99 -21.50
N ALA A 82 -58.46 -15.77 -22.33
CA ALA A 82 -58.82 -14.45 -22.83
C ALA A 82 -59.26 -13.52 -21.69
N GLU A 83 -60.08 -14.02 -20.76
CA GLU A 83 -60.55 -13.25 -19.61
C GLU A 83 -59.41 -12.95 -18.63
N ALA A 84 -58.54 -13.92 -18.36
CA ALA A 84 -57.33 -13.71 -17.57
C ALA A 84 -56.45 -12.61 -18.19
N LYS A 85 -56.21 -12.67 -19.51
CA LYS A 85 -55.46 -11.64 -20.23
C LYS A 85 -56.12 -10.27 -20.15
N ARG A 86 -57.45 -10.19 -20.27
CA ARG A 86 -58.21 -8.94 -20.14
C ARG A 86 -58.03 -8.33 -18.76
N ILE A 87 -58.16 -9.14 -17.70
CA ILE A 87 -57.99 -8.72 -16.31
C ILE A 87 -56.55 -8.28 -16.07
N THR A 88 -55.55 -9.06 -16.49
CA THR A 88 -54.14 -8.69 -16.36
C THR A 88 -53.83 -7.37 -17.05
N THR A 89 -54.36 -7.15 -18.26
CA THR A 89 -54.17 -5.88 -18.98
C THR A 89 -54.77 -4.70 -18.21
N ALA A 90 -55.98 -4.87 -17.65
CA ALA A 90 -56.62 -3.85 -16.84
C ALA A 90 -55.84 -3.56 -15.53
N LEU A 91 -55.29 -4.59 -14.89
CA LEU A 91 -54.47 -4.44 -13.69
C LEU A 91 -53.16 -3.69 -13.99
N VAL A 92 -52.47 -4.04 -15.08
CA VAL A 92 -51.25 -3.35 -15.52
C VAL A 92 -51.53 -1.88 -15.83
N ALA A 93 -52.64 -1.58 -16.52
CA ALA A 93 -53.03 -0.20 -16.80
C ALA A 93 -53.27 0.65 -15.53
N LEU A 94 -53.67 0.03 -14.41
CA LEU A 94 -53.79 0.68 -13.11
C LEU A 94 -52.44 0.79 -12.38
N GLU A 95 -51.56 -0.21 -12.54
CA GLU A 95 -50.25 -0.27 -11.89
C GLU A 95 -49.23 0.69 -12.51
N ASP A 96 -49.22 0.80 -13.84
CA ASP A 96 -48.27 1.62 -14.60
C ASP A 96 -48.18 3.09 -14.13
N PRO A 97 -49.29 3.84 -13.93
CA PRO A 97 -49.20 5.20 -13.41
C PRO A 97 -48.66 5.24 -11.97
N MET A 98 -48.94 4.24 -11.14
CA MET A 98 -48.38 4.16 -9.77
C MET A 98 -46.88 3.90 -9.79
N LYS A 99 -46.43 2.99 -10.66
CA LYS A 99 -45.00 2.74 -10.90
C LYS A 99 -44.29 4.00 -11.40
N ALA A 100 -44.89 4.72 -12.33
CA ALA A 100 -44.35 5.98 -12.84
C ALA A 100 -44.25 7.04 -11.73
N ALA A 101 -45.30 7.21 -10.91
CA ALA A 101 -45.30 8.14 -9.79
C ALA A 101 -44.25 7.78 -8.72
N LYS A 102 -44.15 6.50 -8.36
CA LYS A 102 -43.12 6.00 -7.43
C LYS A 102 -41.72 6.28 -7.96
N LYS A 103 -41.46 5.97 -9.23
CA LYS A 103 -40.16 6.20 -9.85
C LYS A 103 -39.74 7.67 -9.79
N LEU A 104 -40.65 8.61 -10.06
CA LEU A 104 -40.34 10.04 -9.97
C LEU A 104 -39.91 10.47 -8.56
N VAL A 105 -40.54 9.92 -7.52
CA VAL A 105 -40.18 10.21 -6.13
C VAL A 105 -38.85 9.56 -5.75
N ASP A 106 -38.64 8.30 -6.11
CA ASP A 106 -37.39 7.58 -5.85
C ASP A 106 -36.20 8.27 -6.55
N ASP A 107 -36.35 8.63 -7.82
CA ASP A 107 -35.31 9.34 -8.59
C ASP A 107 -34.97 10.70 -7.98
N ARG A 108 -35.97 11.40 -7.40
CA ARG A 108 -35.75 12.66 -6.67
C ARG A 108 -35.00 12.43 -5.36
N ILE A 109 -35.44 11.48 -4.55
CA ILE A 109 -34.82 11.15 -3.25
C ILE A 109 -33.37 10.71 -3.47
N GLU A 110 -33.12 9.87 -4.47
CA GLU A 110 -31.77 9.41 -4.79
C GLU A 110 -30.90 10.57 -5.27
N ARG A 111 -31.41 11.48 -6.10
CA ARG A 111 -30.66 12.68 -6.48
C ARG A 111 -30.30 13.55 -5.28
N GLU A 112 -31.26 13.83 -4.40
CA GLU A 112 -31.03 14.62 -3.18
C GLU A 112 -30.00 13.95 -2.26
N ARG A 113 -30.04 12.62 -2.16
CA ARG A 113 -29.07 11.82 -1.42
C ARG A 113 -27.68 11.92 -2.05
N GLN A 114 -27.56 11.73 -3.35
CA GLN A 114 -26.28 11.84 -4.08
C GLN A 114 -25.69 13.24 -3.96
N GLU A 115 -26.50 14.29 -4.07
CA GLU A 115 -26.06 15.68 -3.86
C GLU A 115 -25.60 15.92 -2.41
N ARG A 116 -26.31 15.34 -1.42
CA ARG A 116 -25.89 15.40 -0.01
C ARG A 116 -24.54 14.71 0.18
N ILE A 117 -24.39 13.48 -0.30
CA ILE A 117 -23.14 12.71 -0.22
C ILE A 117 -22.02 13.48 -0.92
N ALA A 118 -22.24 14.03 -2.11
CA ALA A 118 -21.22 14.82 -2.83
C ALA A 118 -20.79 16.08 -2.06
N ARG A 119 -21.72 16.77 -1.39
CA ARG A 119 -21.37 17.91 -0.51
C ARG A 119 -20.55 17.47 0.70
N LEU A 120 -20.92 16.35 1.31
CA LEU A 120 -20.18 15.80 2.46
C LEU A 120 -18.80 15.30 2.04
N GLN A 121 -18.68 14.66 0.87
CA GLN A 121 -17.41 14.20 0.32
C GLN A 121 -16.43 15.36 0.14
N LYS A 122 -16.88 16.50 -0.40
CA LYS A 122 -16.04 17.71 -0.50
C LYS A 122 -15.49 18.17 0.85
N LYS A 123 -16.26 18.02 1.94
CA LYS A 123 -15.77 18.35 3.29
C LYS A 123 -14.72 17.33 3.75
N VAL A 124 -14.93 16.03 3.49
CA VAL A 124 -13.95 14.98 3.79
C VAL A 124 -12.66 15.23 3.02
N ASP A 125 -12.76 15.51 1.72
CA ASP A 125 -11.60 15.81 0.86
C ASP A 125 -10.84 17.05 1.37
N ALA A 126 -11.55 18.05 1.90
CA ALA A 126 -10.92 19.22 2.51
C ALA A 126 -10.11 18.85 3.76
N ILE A 127 -10.60 17.92 4.61
CA ILE A 127 -9.85 17.40 5.77
C ILE A 127 -8.58 16.70 5.29
N VAL A 128 -8.70 15.82 4.30
CA VAL A 128 -7.56 15.07 3.72
C VAL A 128 -6.50 16.02 3.15
N ALA A 129 -6.90 17.17 2.60
CA ALA A 129 -5.97 18.15 2.03
C ALA A 129 -5.25 19.02 3.08
N MET A 130 -5.72 19.09 4.33
CA MET A 130 -5.19 20.03 5.34
C MET A 130 -3.68 19.86 5.63
N PRO A 131 -3.14 18.64 5.82
CA PRO A 131 -1.71 18.46 6.06
C PRO A 131 -0.84 19.02 4.92
N GLY A 132 -1.32 18.89 3.68
CA GLY A 132 -0.63 19.41 2.50
C GLY A 132 -0.47 20.93 2.48
N LEU A 133 -1.33 21.68 3.18
CA LEU A 133 -1.28 23.15 3.23
C LEU A 133 -0.16 23.69 4.13
N VAL A 134 0.30 22.90 5.09
CA VAL A 134 1.34 23.30 6.07
C VAL A 134 2.68 22.60 5.85
N ARG A 135 2.85 21.91 4.72
CA ARG A 135 4.12 21.27 4.38
C ARG A 135 5.24 22.32 4.21
N GLY A 136 6.33 22.15 4.94
CA GLY A 136 7.48 23.06 4.93
C GLY A 136 7.27 24.38 5.68
N LYS A 137 6.17 24.50 6.43
CA LYS A 137 5.90 25.65 7.31
C LYS A 137 6.60 25.50 8.67
N SER A 138 6.48 26.52 9.51
CA SER A 138 7.04 26.49 10.87
C SER A 138 6.29 25.51 11.78
N SER A 139 6.94 25.08 12.87
CA SER A 139 6.31 24.25 13.92
C SER A 139 5.03 24.88 14.48
N GLN A 140 4.99 26.20 14.63
CA GLN A 140 3.79 26.92 15.08
C GLN A 140 2.62 26.78 14.08
N GLU A 141 2.85 26.98 12.78
CA GLU A 141 1.80 26.86 11.76
C GLU A 141 1.24 25.44 11.66
N ILE A 142 2.09 24.41 11.85
CA ILE A 142 1.67 23.01 11.89
C ILE A 142 0.82 22.74 13.14
N THR A 143 1.19 23.30 14.29
CA THR A 143 0.43 23.18 15.55
C THR A 143 -0.95 23.82 15.41
N ASP A 144 -1.03 25.03 14.87
CA ASP A 144 -2.30 25.71 14.62
C ASP A 144 -3.23 24.91 13.68
N MET A 145 -2.66 24.18 12.72
CA MET A 145 -3.42 23.30 11.84
C MET A 145 -3.92 22.04 12.56
N LEU A 146 -3.09 21.46 13.43
CA LEU A 146 -3.44 20.30 14.25
C LEU A 146 -4.63 20.61 15.16
N ASP A 147 -4.63 21.79 15.78
CA ASP A 147 -5.78 22.27 16.59
C ASP A 147 -7.04 22.41 15.72
N ARG A 148 -6.93 23.02 14.53
CA ARG A 148 -8.06 23.17 13.61
C ARG A 148 -8.65 21.83 13.18
N VAL A 149 -7.83 20.84 12.84
CA VAL A 149 -8.30 19.49 12.50
C VAL A 149 -8.90 18.80 13.73
N GLY A 150 -8.31 19.04 14.91
CA GLY A 150 -8.80 18.59 16.20
C GLY A 150 -10.20 19.09 16.54
N GLU A 151 -10.55 20.32 16.16
CA GLU A 151 -11.87 20.92 16.41
C GLU A 151 -12.99 20.37 15.50
N ILE A 152 -12.66 19.66 14.42
CA ILE A 152 -13.67 19.15 13.47
C ILE A 152 -14.47 18.00 14.12
N ASP A 153 -15.78 18.18 14.30
CA ASP A 153 -16.70 17.12 14.72
C ASP A 153 -17.02 16.15 13.57
N ALA A 154 -16.07 15.26 13.29
CA ALA A 154 -16.23 14.22 12.28
C ALA A 154 -17.31 13.19 12.62
N MET A 155 -17.80 13.14 13.87
CA MET A 155 -18.76 12.14 14.32
C MET A 155 -20.20 12.53 13.99
N HIS A 156 -20.57 13.81 14.15
CA HIS A 156 -21.95 14.26 13.97
C HIS A 156 -22.23 15.02 12.67
N ASP A 157 -21.24 15.71 12.08
CA ASP A 157 -21.49 16.60 10.93
C ASP A 157 -21.59 15.88 9.57
N PHE A 158 -21.22 14.59 9.53
CA PHE A 158 -20.97 13.87 8.28
C PHE A 158 -21.98 12.77 7.94
N TYR A 159 -22.95 12.47 8.81
CA TYR A 159 -24.09 11.57 8.55
C TYR A 159 -23.74 10.30 7.74
N ASP A 160 -24.07 10.26 6.45
CA ASP A 160 -23.82 9.14 5.53
C ASP A 160 -22.32 8.80 5.38
N LEU A 161 -21.43 9.75 5.68
CA LEU A 161 -19.96 9.64 5.56
C LEU A 161 -19.23 9.78 6.90
N THR A 162 -19.90 9.53 8.04
CA THR A 162 -19.27 9.64 9.37
C THR A 162 -18.02 8.78 9.50
N LYS A 163 -18.01 7.55 8.97
CA LYS A 163 -16.85 6.66 9.09
C LYS A 163 -15.64 7.19 8.32
N GLU A 164 -15.88 7.66 7.10
CA GLU A 164 -14.91 8.23 6.19
C GLU A 164 -14.34 9.52 6.76
N ALA A 165 -15.19 10.39 7.32
CA ALA A 165 -14.77 11.64 7.95
C ALA A 165 -13.92 11.40 9.19
N VAL A 166 -14.30 10.45 10.06
CA VAL A 166 -13.51 10.08 11.25
C VAL A 166 -12.14 9.54 10.85
N ALA A 167 -12.10 8.66 9.83
CA ALA A 167 -10.85 8.13 9.32
C ALA A 167 -9.97 9.24 8.70
N ALA A 168 -10.56 10.14 7.90
CA ALA A 168 -9.84 11.26 7.29
C ALA A 168 -9.26 12.20 8.34
N ARG A 169 -10.04 12.53 9.39
CA ARG A 169 -9.57 13.36 10.50
C ARG A 169 -8.42 12.69 11.24
N GLN A 170 -8.54 11.41 11.58
CA GLN A 170 -7.48 10.69 12.28
C GLN A 170 -6.19 10.66 11.45
N ASN A 171 -6.28 10.30 10.17
CA ASN A 171 -5.11 10.26 9.28
C ASN A 171 -4.45 11.65 9.14
N ALA A 172 -5.25 12.72 9.04
CA ALA A 172 -4.73 14.08 8.97
C ALA A 172 -4.02 14.49 10.26
N MET A 173 -4.57 14.14 11.42
CA MET A 173 -3.92 14.37 12.72
C MET A 173 -2.59 13.61 12.85
N ASP A 174 -2.57 12.35 12.42
CA ASP A 174 -1.36 11.50 12.47
C ASP A 174 -0.26 12.07 11.56
N GLU A 175 -0.59 12.48 10.34
CA GLU A 175 0.35 13.10 9.41
C GLU A 175 0.88 14.44 9.96
N LEU A 176 0.01 15.31 10.48
CA LEU A 176 0.40 16.59 11.08
C LEU A 176 1.30 16.40 12.31
N THR A 177 1.02 15.39 13.13
CA THR A 177 1.84 15.07 14.31
C THR A 177 3.24 14.65 13.89
N GLN A 178 3.36 13.80 12.87
CA GLN A 178 4.66 13.40 12.34
C GLN A 178 5.41 14.61 11.75
N MET A 179 4.73 15.42 10.93
CA MET A 179 5.31 16.63 10.35
C MET A 179 5.79 17.63 11.41
N LEU A 180 5.07 17.77 12.52
CA LEU A 180 5.46 18.62 13.63
C LEU A 180 6.73 18.09 14.30
N SER A 181 6.80 16.78 14.55
CA SER A 181 7.99 16.13 15.12
C SER A 181 9.22 16.39 14.24
N ASP A 182 9.11 16.08 12.95
CA ASP A 182 10.20 16.26 11.98
C ASP A 182 10.64 17.74 11.90
N ARG A 183 9.67 18.66 11.97
CA ARG A 183 9.95 20.10 11.88
C ARG A 183 10.65 20.63 13.14
N LEU A 184 10.23 20.19 14.32
CA LEU A 184 10.88 20.56 15.58
C LEU A 184 12.32 20.04 15.64
N GLU A 185 12.56 18.79 15.22
CA GLU A 185 13.92 18.24 15.14
C GLU A 185 14.80 19.04 14.18
N PHE A 186 14.26 19.41 13.01
CA PHE A 186 14.97 20.26 12.05
C PHE A 186 15.31 21.65 12.63
N GLU A 187 14.36 22.30 13.30
CA GLU A 187 14.57 23.62 13.90
C GLU A 187 15.62 23.59 15.02
N VAL A 188 15.60 22.56 15.89
CA VAL A 188 16.62 22.36 16.93
C VAL A 188 18.00 22.11 16.32
N ALA A 189 18.09 21.29 15.26
CA ALA A 189 19.35 21.01 14.59
C ALA A 189 19.94 22.26 13.91
N GLU A 190 19.10 23.08 13.28
CA GLU A 190 19.53 24.36 12.69
C GLU A 190 20.00 25.35 13.75
N GLU A 191 19.29 25.50 14.86
CA GLU A 191 19.74 26.34 15.98
C GLU A 191 21.07 25.86 16.56
N ALA A 192 21.26 24.55 16.71
CA ALA A 192 22.51 23.98 17.22
C ALA A 192 23.68 24.25 16.26
N ARG A 193 23.46 24.14 14.95
CA ARG A 193 24.47 24.48 13.93
C ARG A 193 24.83 25.96 13.96
N GLN A 194 23.83 26.84 14.05
CA GLN A 194 24.06 28.29 14.13
C GLN A 194 24.83 28.68 15.40
N LYS A 195 24.53 28.06 16.55
CA LYS A 195 25.27 28.26 17.80
C LYS A 195 26.72 27.77 17.68
N ALA A 196 26.94 26.57 17.12
CA ALA A 196 28.28 26.04 16.91
C ALA A 196 29.11 26.91 15.94
N GLU A 197 28.50 27.39 14.85
CA GLU A 197 29.17 28.30 13.90
C GLU A 197 29.53 29.64 14.56
N ALA A 198 28.64 30.21 15.38
CA ALA A 198 28.90 31.42 16.13
C ALA A 198 30.03 31.23 17.16
N GLU A 199 30.04 30.13 17.90
CA GLU A 199 31.10 29.78 18.85
C GLU A 199 32.46 29.61 18.15
N HIS A 200 32.48 28.91 17.00
CA HIS A 200 33.69 28.79 16.19
C HIS A 200 34.20 30.13 15.67
N ALA A 201 33.30 31.02 15.22
CA ALA A 201 33.67 32.36 14.77
C ALA A 201 34.23 33.21 15.92
N GLU A 202 33.68 33.11 17.13
CA GLU A 202 34.22 33.80 18.31
C GLU A 202 35.58 33.25 18.75
N LEU A 203 35.77 31.93 18.73
CA LEU A 203 37.05 31.29 19.04
C LEU A 203 38.12 31.71 18.03
N GLN A 204 37.77 31.76 16.74
CA GLN A 204 38.69 32.22 15.70
C GLN A 204 39.11 33.68 15.93
N ARG A 205 38.16 34.57 16.25
CA ARG A 205 38.48 35.97 16.59
C ARG A 205 39.44 36.07 17.78
N LYS A 206 39.19 35.33 18.86
CA LYS A 206 40.08 35.31 20.03
C LYS A 206 41.47 34.79 19.69
N PHE A 207 41.56 33.75 18.85
CA PHE A 207 42.83 33.20 18.42
C PHE A 207 43.61 34.19 17.54
N ASP A 208 42.94 34.85 16.60
CA ASP A 208 43.54 35.89 15.75
C ASP A 208 44.02 37.09 16.58
N GLU A 209 43.24 37.52 17.58
CA GLU A 209 43.64 38.56 18.55
C GLU A 209 44.88 38.16 19.36
N GLN A 210 44.92 36.92 19.89
CA GLN A 210 46.08 36.41 20.62
C GLN A 210 47.32 36.30 19.74
N GLN A 211 47.17 35.87 18.48
CA GLN A 211 48.28 35.84 17.53
C GLN A 211 48.79 37.24 17.22
N ALA A 212 47.90 38.20 16.99
CA ALA A 212 48.28 39.59 16.75
C ALA A 212 49.00 40.19 17.96
N GLU A 213 48.56 39.90 19.17
CA GLU A 213 49.21 40.35 20.41
C GLU A 213 50.59 39.70 20.59
N MET A 214 50.70 38.38 20.37
CA MET A 214 51.98 37.68 20.43
C MET A 214 52.98 38.21 19.39
N GLN A 215 52.52 38.51 18.17
CA GLN A 215 53.35 39.13 17.14
C GLN A 215 53.84 40.52 17.56
N ARG A 216 52.99 41.34 18.18
CA ARG A 216 53.42 42.64 18.74
C ARG A 216 54.48 42.46 19.82
N GLN A 217 54.27 41.54 20.76
CA GLN A 217 55.24 41.24 21.81
C GLN A 217 56.58 40.76 21.24
N GLN A 218 56.56 39.90 20.22
CA GLN A 218 57.79 39.44 19.55
C GLN A 218 58.52 40.61 18.85
N GLN A 219 57.79 41.49 18.16
CA GLN A 219 58.37 42.68 17.53
C GLN A 219 58.98 43.64 18.57
N ASP A 220 58.35 43.79 19.73
CA ASP A 220 58.86 44.65 20.81
C ASP A 220 60.10 44.05 21.47
N ILE A 221 60.12 42.73 21.72
CA ILE A 221 61.31 42.01 22.22
C ILE A 221 62.46 42.11 21.21
N GLN A 222 62.19 41.93 19.91
CA GLN A 222 63.21 42.07 18.87
C GLN A 222 63.81 43.47 18.86
N ARG A 223 62.97 44.52 18.95
CA ARG A 223 63.45 45.91 19.06
C ARG A 223 64.33 46.12 20.29
N GLN A 224 63.92 45.62 21.46
CA GLN A 224 64.73 45.71 22.68
C GLN A 224 66.06 44.96 22.57
N GLN A 225 66.07 43.77 21.95
CA GLN A 225 67.29 43.00 21.74
C GLN A 225 68.25 43.69 20.77
N GLU A 226 67.73 44.29 19.70
CA GLU A 226 68.52 45.10 18.77
C GLU A 226 69.12 46.33 19.46
N GLU A 227 68.33 47.06 20.25
CA GLU A 227 68.82 48.19 21.06
C GLU A 227 69.92 47.75 22.05
N MET A 228 69.72 46.64 22.78
CA MET A 228 70.73 46.08 23.67
C MET A 228 71.99 45.62 22.92
N ARG A 229 71.85 45.05 21.72
CA ARG A 229 73.00 44.69 20.87
C ARG A 229 73.80 45.92 20.48
N LEU A 230 73.11 46.97 20.01
CA LEU A 230 73.75 48.23 19.65
C LEU A 230 74.45 48.86 20.86
N GLN A 231 73.84 48.84 22.04
CA GLN A 231 74.47 49.31 23.29
C GLN A 231 75.71 48.48 23.67
N ARG A 232 75.64 47.14 23.57
CA ARG A 232 76.79 46.27 23.81
C ARG A 232 77.91 46.52 22.81
N GLU A 233 77.60 46.62 21.52
CA GLU A 233 78.58 46.93 20.47
C GLU A 233 79.23 48.31 20.71
N GLN A 234 78.47 49.30 21.20
CA GLN A 234 79.01 50.60 21.60
C GLN A 234 79.94 50.49 22.82
N LEU A 235 79.50 49.83 23.89
CA LEU A 235 80.31 49.60 25.09
C LEU A 235 81.57 48.78 24.80
N GLU A 236 81.49 47.79 23.90
CA GLU A 236 82.65 47.01 23.44
C GLU A 236 83.60 47.84 22.60
N ARG A 237 83.11 48.71 21.71
CA ARG A 237 83.97 49.69 21.00
C ARG A 237 84.66 50.65 21.96
N GLU A 238 83.95 51.13 22.97
CA GLU A 238 84.52 51.98 24.02
C GLU A 238 85.57 51.22 24.86
N ARG A 239 85.30 49.97 25.26
CA ARG A 239 86.26 49.11 25.97
C ARG A 239 87.48 48.75 25.12
N ALA A 240 87.28 48.43 23.84
CA ALA A 240 88.36 48.12 22.90
C ALA A 240 89.23 49.35 22.61
N ALA A 241 88.65 50.56 22.64
CA ALA A 241 89.41 51.80 22.54
C ALA A 241 90.24 52.13 23.80
N LEU A 242 89.93 51.51 24.95
CA LEU A 242 90.60 51.72 26.24
C LEU A 242 91.67 50.65 26.60
N LEU A 243 91.82 49.58 25.80
CA LEU A 243 92.83 48.54 26.01
C LEU A 243 93.95 48.64 24.94
N PRO A 244 95.25 48.70 25.31
CA PRO A 244 96.32 48.65 24.34
C PRO A 244 96.46 47.23 23.76
N ALA A 245 96.58 47.15 22.43
CA ALA A 245 96.80 45.92 21.69
C ALA A 245 98.16 45.29 22.04
N VAL A 246 98.16 44.02 22.46
CA VAL A 246 99.35 43.19 22.63
C VAL A 246 99.25 42.00 21.66
N PRO A 247 100.31 41.67 20.89
CA PRO A 247 100.28 40.54 19.96
C PRO A 247 100.82 39.23 20.58
N THR A 248 100.50 38.12 19.89
CA THR A 248 101.31 36.89 19.68
C THR A 248 100.87 35.57 20.37
N GLU A 249 100.64 34.56 19.51
CA GLU A 249 100.93 33.09 19.54
C GLU A 249 100.29 32.03 20.48
N GLU A 250 99.86 30.97 19.79
CA GLU A 250 99.93 29.49 19.97
C GLU A 250 99.60 28.72 21.28
N SER A 251 99.02 27.54 21.03
CA SER A 251 98.50 26.42 21.84
C SER A 251 99.44 25.83 22.92
N PRO A 252 98.96 25.07 23.96
CA PRO A 252 98.50 23.68 23.78
C PRO A 252 97.35 23.18 24.72
N ALA A 253 96.83 21.98 24.44
CA ALA A 253 95.87 21.17 25.24
C ALA A 253 96.57 20.46 26.44
N PRO A 254 95.96 19.51 27.21
CA PRO A 254 94.56 19.16 27.55
C PRO A 254 94.34 18.94 29.10
N VAL A 255 93.10 18.89 29.61
CA VAL A 255 92.75 18.04 30.79
C VAL A 255 91.28 17.61 30.70
N ALA A 256 91.05 16.30 30.76
CA ALA A 256 89.76 15.66 30.94
C ALA A 256 89.43 15.57 32.45
N GLU A 257 88.15 15.63 32.83
CA GLU A 257 87.47 14.59 33.64
C GLU A 257 86.09 15.06 34.20
N ALA A 258 85.10 14.20 33.94
CA ALA A 258 83.92 13.84 34.73
C ALA A 258 82.63 14.70 34.81
N ALA A 259 81.55 13.96 34.46
CA ALA A 259 80.16 13.99 34.92
C ALA A 259 79.26 15.14 34.39
N ALA A 260 78.10 14.91 33.76
CA ALA A 260 77.17 13.79 33.89
C ALA A 260 76.45 13.49 32.55
N LYS A 261 76.37 12.20 32.21
CA LYS A 261 75.42 11.68 31.22
C LYS A 261 74.05 11.57 31.88
N ALA A 262 73.08 12.36 31.43
CA ALA A 262 71.67 11.99 31.47
C ALA A 262 71.28 11.60 30.04
N VAL A 263 71.13 10.29 29.84
CA VAL A 263 70.75 9.68 28.57
C VAL A 263 69.33 10.13 28.23
N VAL A 264 69.22 10.84 27.12
CA VAL A 264 68.01 10.94 26.33
C VAL A 264 67.67 9.53 25.87
N THR A 265 66.73 8.89 26.54
CA THR A 265 65.98 7.77 25.98
C THR A 265 64.99 8.35 24.98
N GLU A 266 65.22 8.04 23.70
CA GLU A 266 64.18 8.06 22.68
C GLU A 266 62.87 7.50 23.23
N PRO A 267 61.71 8.14 22.99
CA PRO A 267 60.45 7.43 23.16
C PRO A 267 60.45 6.25 22.19
N ALA A 268 60.30 5.05 22.76
CA ALA A 268 60.09 3.82 22.04
C ALA A 268 59.07 4.01 20.90
N PRO A 269 59.29 3.44 19.70
CA PRO A 269 58.27 3.43 18.68
C PRO A 269 57.07 2.67 19.27
N ALA A 270 55.96 3.39 19.47
CA ALA A 270 54.68 2.77 19.67
C ALA A 270 54.53 1.70 18.58
N LYS A 271 54.35 0.45 18.98
CA LYS A 271 54.07 -0.67 18.06
C LYS A 271 52.97 -0.18 17.13
N ARG A 272 53.33 0.15 15.88
CA ARG A 272 52.37 0.22 14.79
C ARG A 272 51.83 -1.19 14.68
N ILE A 273 50.68 -1.41 15.29
CA ILE A 273 49.81 -2.52 14.95
C ILE A 273 49.70 -2.41 13.43
N ALA A 274 50.19 -3.41 12.71
CA ALA A 274 50.08 -3.45 11.26
C ALA A 274 48.59 -3.35 10.94
N GLN A 275 48.13 -2.17 10.52
CA GLN A 275 46.77 -1.96 10.09
C GLN A 275 46.60 -2.77 8.82
N ASP A 276 45.95 -3.92 8.94
CA ASP A 276 45.49 -4.68 7.79
C ASP A 276 44.50 -3.77 7.03
N ASN A 277 44.98 -3.15 5.95
CA ASN A 277 44.24 -2.17 5.14
C ASN A 277 43.38 -2.84 4.06
N ARG A 278 43.07 -4.12 4.23
CA ARG A 278 42.11 -4.83 3.36
C ARG A 278 40.74 -4.22 3.56
N GLN A 279 40.08 -3.91 2.45
CA GLN A 279 38.68 -3.49 2.44
C GLN A 279 37.81 -4.71 2.71
N TRP A 280 36.84 -4.58 3.61
CA TRP A 280 35.87 -5.62 3.96
C TRP A 280 34.51 -5.28 3.38
N ARG A 281 33.75 -6.32 3.03
CA ARG A 281 32.39 -6.23 2.51
C ARG A 281 31.45 -7.07 3.37
N ALA A 282 30.27 -6.55 3.65
CA ALA A 282 29.20 -7.30 4.30
C ALA A 282 28.44 -8.14 3.27
N VAL A 283 28.28 -9.43 3.57
CA VAL A 283 27.49 -10.36 2.78
C VAL A 283 26.31 -10.84 3.61
N VAL A 284 25.10 -10.59 3.12
CA VAL A 284 23.86 -11.07 3.75
C VAL A 284 23.65 -12.53 3.38
N THR A 285 23.83 -13.42 4.35
CA THR A 285 23.65 -14.88 4.17
C THR A 285 22.25 -15.34 4.53
N ASP A 286 21.57 -14.65 5.44
CA ASP A 286 20.20 -14.94 5.84
C ASP A 286 19.42 -13.64 6.03
N LYS A 287 18.55 -13.34 5.05
CA LYS A 287 17.73 -12.13 5.06
C LYS A 287 16.71 -12.12 6.19
N SER A 288 16.17 -13.28 6.56
CA SER A 288 15.15 -13.38 7.61
C SER A 288 15.77 -13.14 8.98
N ALA A 289 16.95 -13.70 9.23
CA ALA A 289 17.71 -13.45 10.45
C ALA A 289 18.14 -11.97 10.57
N LEU A 290 18.56 -11.36 9.46
CA LEU A 290 18.90 -9.93 9.42
C LEU A 290 17.69 -9.05 9.75
N ILE A 291 16.53 -9.30 9.14
CA ILE A 291 15.29 -8.54 9.41
C ILE A 291 14.87 -8.70 10.87
N ALA A 292 14.96 -9.93 11.42
CA ALA A 292 14.64 -10.19 12.82
C ALA A 292 15.61 -9.47 13.78
N ALA A 293 16.90 -9.43 13.47
CA ALA A 293 17.90 -8.71 14.25
C ALA A 293 17.65 -7.20 14.24
N ILE A 294 17.30 -6.63 13.08
CA ILE A 294 16.92 -5.22 12.94
C ILE A 294 15.68 -4.91 13.80
N ALA A 295 14.65 -5.75 13.69
CA ALA A 295 13.42 -5.61 14.49
C ALA A 295 13.68 -5.75 16.01
N ALA A 296 14.69 -6.53 16.39
CA ALA A 296 15.13 -6.71 17.77
C ALA A 296 16.09 -5.61 18.27
N GLY A 297 16.36 -4.57 17.47
CA GLY A 297 17.19 -3.43 17.88
C GLY A 297 18.69 -3.68 17.81
N TYR A 298 19.17 -4.71 17.10
CA TYR A 298 20.59 -4.90 16.82
C TYR A 298 21.14 -3.92 15.75
N GLY A 299 20.36 -2.91 15.37
CA GLY A 299 20.82 -1.80 14.55
C GLY A 299 21.74 -0.91 15.38
N THR A 300 23.04 -0.99 15.10
CA THR A 300 24.03 -0.04 15.61
C THR A 300 23.55 1.38 15.31
N GLU A 301 23.61 2.25 16.32
CA GLU A 301 23.06 3.63 16.37
C GLU A 301 23.45 4.55 15.17
N ASP A 302 24.32 4.09 14.27
CA ASP A 302 24.84 4.82 13.12
C ASP A 302 24.16 4.54 11.76
N LEU A 303 23.13 3.68 11.69
CA LEU A 303 22.48 3.34 10.41
C LEU A 303 21.04 3.86 10.32
N LEU A 304 20.89 5.11 9.85
CA LEU A 304 19.60 5.73 9.55
C LEU A 304 18.86 5.05 8.37
N ILE A 305 19.59 4.39 7.46
CA ILE A 305 19.05 3.62 6.32
C ILE A 305 19.93 2.38 6.13
N ILE A 306 19.33 1.19 6.15
CA ILE A 306 20.06 -0.06 5.92
C ILE A 306 20.16 -0.31 4.43
N ASP A 307 21.26 0.15 3.85
CA ASP A 307 21.67 -0.19 2.49
C ASP A 307 23.00 -0.97 2.49
N GLN A 308 23.43 -1.43 1.31
CA GLN A 308 24.67 -2.19 1.19
C GLN A 308 25.90 -1.35 1.60
N LEU A 309 25.86 -0.03 1.42
CA LEU A 309 26.98 0.87 1.72
C LEU A 309 27.18 1.01 3.24
N ALA A 310 26.08 1.17 3.96
CA ALA A 310 25.99 1.14 5.42
C ALA A 310 26.58 -0.15 6.00
N LEU A 311 26.15 -1.30 5.47
CA LEU A 311 26.65 -2.61 5.91
C LEU A 311 28.14 -2.79 5.59
N ASP A 312 28.61 -2.30 4.44
CA ASP A 312 30.02 -2.36 4.06
C ASP A 312 30.89 -1.44 4.93
N SER A 313 30.41 -0.26 5.33
CA SER A 313 31.08 0.59 6.32
C SER A 313 31.23 -0.12 7.67
N LEU A 314 30.16 -0.75 8.15
CA LEU A 314 30.18 -1.48 9.42
C LEU A 314 31.12 -2.71 9.37
N ALA A 315 31.17 -3.40 8.23
CA ALA A 315 32.11 -4.48 8.00
C ALA A 315 33.58 -3.99 7.92
N ASN A 316 33.84 -2.78 7.43
CA ASN A 316 35.19 -2.20 7.43
C ASN A 316 35.67 -1.81 8.84
N ASP A 317 34.75 -1.32 9.67
CA ASP A 317 35.03 -0.95 11.05
C ASP A 317 35.23 -2.19 11.94
N LYS A 318 34.24 -3.09 11.96
CA LYS A 318 34.22 -4.26 12.86
C LYS A 318 34.91 -5.51 12.31
N ARG A 319 35.08 -5.62 10.99
CA ARG A 319 35.77 -6.73 10.30
C ARG A 319 35.25 -8.10 10.77
N ALA A 320 36.13 -9.03 11.13
CA ALA A 320 35.75 -10.35 11.64
C ALA A 320 35.00 -10.32 12.98
N ALA A 321 34.95 -9.18 13.69
CA ALA A 321 34.20 -8.99 14.93
C ALA A 321 32.78 -8.42 14.70
N LEU A 322 32.28 -8.44 13.46
CA LEU A 322 30.91 -8.02 13.16
C LEU A 322 29.91 -9.07 13.68
N GLU A 323 29.24 -8.77 14.79
CA GLU A 323 28.20 -9.61 15.39
C GLU A 323 26.80 -9.15 14.97
N LEU A 324 26.48 -9.31 13.67
CA LEU A 324 25.14 -9.03 13.14
C LEU A 324 24.50 -10.33 12.60
N PRO A 325 23.42 -10.84 13.21
CA PRO A 325 22.79 -12.09 12.76
C PRO A 325 22.37 -12.02 11.28
N GLY A 326 22.74 -13.04 10.51
CA GLY A 326 22.44 -13.12 9.07
C GLY A 326 23.39 -12.35 8.16
N VAL A 327 24.44 -11.71 8.70
CA VAL A 327 25.46 -10.97 7.94
C VAL A 327 26.86 -11.44 8.34
N ILE A 328 27.71 -11.67 7.35
CA ILE A 328 29.12 -12.00 7.56
C ILE A 328 30.01 -10.97 6.87
N ALA A 329 31.07 -10.54 7.56
CA ALA A 329 32.09 -9.68 6.97
C ALA A 329 33.14 -10.55 6.26
N GLN A 330 33.42 -10.25 4.99
CA GLN A 330 34.45 -10.93 4.21
C GLN A 330 35.48 -9.93 3.68
N PRO A 331 36.78 -10.26 3.68
CA PRO A 331 37.80 -9.42 3.06
C PRO A 331 37.60 -9.43 1.54
N VAL A 332 37.56 -8.24 0.93
CA VAL A 332 37.53 -8.09 -0.52
C VAL A 332 38.90 -8.45 -1.05
N ASN A 333 39.04 -9.68 -1.56
CA ASN A 333 40.22 -10.04 -2.32
C ASN A 333 40.24 -9.19 -3.60
N ARG A 334 41.23 -8.30 -3.74
CA ARG A 334 41.58 -7.73 -5.04
C ARG A 334 42.00 -8.90 -5.93
N ALA A 335 41.09 -9.37 -6.78
CA ALA A 335 41.45 -10.22 -7.89
C ALA A 335 42.45 -9.45 -8.77
N ALA A 336 43.52 -10.14 -9.16
CA ALA A 336 44.59 -9.66 -10.03
C ALA A 336 44.07 -9.20 -11.41
#